data_AF-A0A7X1NK88-F1
#
_entry.id   AF-A0A7X1NK88-F1
#
_cell.length_a   1.000
_cell.length_b   1.000
_cell.length_c   1.000
_cell.angle_alpha   90.00
_cell.angle_beta   90.00
_cell.angle_gamma   90.00
#
_symmetry.space_group_name_H-M   'P 1'
#
loop_
_entity.id
_entity.type
_entity.pdbx_description
1 polymer ?
#
loop_
_entity_poly.entity_id
_entity_poly.type
_entity_poly.pdbx_seq_one_letter_code
_entity_poly.pdbx_strand_id
1 'polypeptide(L)'
;MLLGTVPMPASASTDPFVIADEGRTILVYRIASSDLSRYGHFVQKEEPFCVVRFDGAVFQSLGPPSDEELVQHVLYAKGLRPYGAYEVLAPSLVVEWWPNIAPAIALRHFIFTFEDSSFECVASTCALAGIFATADIARSEAFLRLR
;
A
#
# COMPACT_ATOMS: atom_id res chain seq x y z
N MET A 1 0.80 -5.83 -14.78
CA MET A 1 0.25 -4.65 -14.06
C MET A 1 1.13 -4.42 -12.83
N LEU A 2 1.47 -3.17 -12.48
CA LEU A 2 2.44 -2.87 -11.41
C LEU A 2 2.02 -3.37 -10.02
N LEU A 3 0.72 -3.48 -9.76
CA LEU A 3 0.18 -4.10 -8.53
C LEU A 3 -0.07 -5.61 -8.65
N GLY A 4 0.23 -6.25 -9.79
CA GLY A 4 -0.16 -7.64 -10.05
C GLY A 4 0.44 -8.67 -9.07
N THR A 5 1.50 -8.30 -8.36
CA THR A 5 2.17 -9.13 -7.35
C THR A 5 1.88 -8.68 -5.92
N VAL A 6 1.19 -7.56 -5.72
CA VAL A 6 0.91 -6.98 -4.40
C VAL A 6 -0.38 -7.61 -3.85
N PRO A 7 -0.35 -8.25 -2.67
CA PRO A 7 -1.54 -8.85 -2.08
C PRO A 7 -2.56 -7.79 -1.65
N MET A 8 -3.85 -8.12 -1.71
CA MET A 8 -4.89 -7.25 -1.14
C MET A 8 -4.80 -7.22 0.40
N PRO A 9 -5.12 -6.08 1.03
CA PRO A 9 -5.27 -6.01 2.49
C PRO A 9 -6.36 -6.95 3.00
N ALA A 10 -6.14 -7.53 4.19
CA ALA A 10 -7.16 -8.33 4.88
C ALA A 10 -8.43 -7.50 5.17
N SER A 11 -9.59 -8.16 5.27
CA SER A 11 -10.88 -7.50 5.50
C SER A 11 -11.13 -7.04 6.93
N ALA A 12 -10.18 -7.28 7.85
CA ALA A 12 -10.18 -6.86 9.25
C ALA A 12 -8.78 -7.06 9.82
N SER A 13 -8.47 -6.40 10.94
CA SER A 13 -7.19 -6.49 11.66
C SER A 13 -5.99 -6.28 10.73
N THR A 14 -6.13 -5.29 9.86
CA THR A 14 -5.16 -4.98 8.78
C THR A 14 -3.78 -4.59 9.30
N ASP A 15 -3.73 -4.00 10.49
CA ASP A 15 -2.52 -3.60 11.24
C ASP A 15 -1.47 -2.86 10.38
N PRO A 16 -1.87 -1.81 9.62
CA PRO A 16 -0.96 -1.13 8.73
C PRO A 16 0.18 -0.47 9.50
N PHE A 17 1.39 -0.59 8.97
CA PHE A 17 2.58 0.06 9.52
C PHE A 17 3.39 0.67 8.38
N VAL A 18 3.79 1.92 8.55
CA VAL A 18 4.54 2.68 7.55
C VAL A 18 5.86 3.14 8.14
N ILE A 19 6.91 3.03 7.34
CA ILE A 19 8.21 3.63 7.62
C ILE A 19 8.79 4.23 6.34
N ALA A 20 9.42 5.40 6.44
CA ALA A 20 9.88 6.16 5.28
C ALA A 20 11.20 6.92 5.55
N ASP A 21 11.95 7.16 4.47
CA ASP A 21 13.10 8.06 4.37
C ASP A 21 12.90 9.06 3.21
N GLU A 22 13.93 9.83 2.84
CA GLU A 22 13.86 10.88 1.81
C GLU A 22 13.42 10.41 0.41
N GLY A 23 13.50 9.11 0.10
CA GLY A 23 13.17 8.60 -1.23
C GLY A 23 12.48 7.25 -1.24
N ARG A 24 12.25 6.64 -0.09
CA ARG A 24 11.65 5.32 0.03
C ARG A 24 10.55 5.33 1.07
N THR A 25 9.48 4.62 0.78
CA THR A 25 8.45 4.29 1.76
C THR A 25 8.23 2.79 1.75
N ILE A 26 8.06 2.22 2.94
CA ILE A 26 7.71 0.82 3.12
C ILE A 26 6.40 0.76 3.88
N LEU A 27 5.46 -0.01 3.34
CA LEU A 27 4.17 -0.30 3.92
C LEU A 27 4.13 -1.78 4.31
N VAL A 28 3.64 -2.06 5.50
CA VAL A 28 3.37 -3.40 6.02
C VAL A 28 1.90 -3.52 6.34
N TYR A 29 1.27 -4.64 5.97
CA TYR A 29 -0.12 -4.95 6.32
C TYR A 29 -0.39 -6.45 6.23
N ARG A 30 -1.49 -6.88 6.85
CA ARG A 30 -1.97 -8.27 6.81
C ARG A 30 -2.60 -8.60 5.45
N ILE A 31 -2.27 -9.77 4.91
CA ILE A 31 -2.73 -10.21 3.58
C ILE A 31 -4.13 -10.82 3.65
N ALA A 32 -4.98 -10.50 2.67
CA ALA A 32 -6.29 -11.12 2.51
C ALA A 32 -6.22 -12.64 2.32
N SER A 33 -7.12 -13.36 3.00
CA SER A 33 -7.24 -14.82 2.89
C SER A 33 -7.39 -15.32 1.43
N SER A 34 -8.06 -14.54 0.58
CA SER A 34 -8.23 -14.84 -0.85
C SER A 34 -6.90 -14.91 -1.62
N ASP A 35 -5.91 -14.12 -1.21
CA ASP A 35 -4.60 -14.06 -1.86
C ASP A 35 -3.59 -15.07 -1.29
N LEU A 36 -3.86 -15.66 -0.12
CA LEU A 36 -2.97 -16.66 0.50
C LEU A 36 -2.78 -17.91 -0.35
N SER A 37 -3.76 -18.24 -1.21
CA SER A 37 -3.66 -19.34 -2.18
C SER A 37 -2.44 -19.22 -3.10
N ARG A 38 -1.92 -18.01 -3.30
CA ARG A 38 -0.77 -17.72 -4.18
C ARG A 38 0.59 -17.98 -3.52
N TYR A 39 0.63 -18.12 -2.20
CA TYR A 39 1.87 -18.12 -1.41
C TYR A 39 2.14 -19.45 -0.68
N GLY A 40 1.33 -20.47 -0.93
CA GLY A 40 1.54 -21.85 -0.47
C GLY A 40 0.78 -22.23 0.83
N HIS A 41 0.65 -23.53 1.09
CA HIS A 41 -0.18 -24.07 2.19
C HIS A 41 0.28 -23.65 3.60
N PHE A 42 1.59 -23.49 3.83
CA PHE A 42 2.11 -23.05 5.13
C PHE A 42 1.66 -21.62 5.47
N VAL A 43 1.61 -20.77 4.46
CA VAL A 43 1.26 -19.35 4.58
C VAL A 43 -0.24 -19.16 4.83
N GLN A 44 -1.10 -20.12 4.48
CA GLN A 44 -2.55 -20.01 4.67
C GLN A 44 -3.00 -20.12 6.13
N LYS A 45 -2.24 -20.79 7.01
CA LYS A 45 -2.64 -20.99 8.41
C LYS A 45 -2.26 -19.84 9.33
N GLU A 46 -1.29 -19.03 8.93
CA GLU A 46 -0.62 -18.06 9.81
C GLU A 46 -1.13 -16.62 9.63
N GLU A 47 -2.10 -16.37 8.73
CA GLU A 47 -2.62 -15.02 8.43
C GLU A 47 -1.50 -13.96 8.24
N PRO A 48 -0.61 -14.17 7.26
CA PRO A 48 0.67 -13.49 7.12
C PRO A 48 0.55 -12.01 6.80
N PHE A 49 1.68 -11.34 6.94
CA PHE A 49 1.91 -9.96 6.56
C PHE A 49 2.77 -9.85 5.31
N CYS A 50 2.54 -8.82 4.50
CA CYS A 50 3.46 -8.47 3.43
C CYS A 50 4.20 -7.16 3.74
N VAL A 51 5.37 -7.04 3.13
CA VAL A 51 6.14 -5.80 3.05
C VAL A 51 6.08 -5.31 1.60
N VAL A 52 5.57 -4.10 1.38
CA VAL A 52 5.48 -3.44 0.08
C VAL A 52 6.41 -2.24 0.08
N ARG A 53 7.28 -2.15 -0.93
CA ARG A 53 8.26 -1.07 -1.08
C ARG A 53 7.83 -0.12 -2.20
N PHE A 54 7.98 1.16 -1.93
CA PHE A 54 7.80 2.27 -2.87
C PHE A 54 9.13 3.01 -3.02
N ASP A 55 9.72 2.98 -4.22
CA ASP A 55 10.96 3.72 -4.51
C ASP A 55 10.64 5.07 -5.19
N GLY A 56 11.46 6.08 -4.92
CA GLY A 56 11.23 7.45 -5.40
C GLY A 56 9.96 8.08 -4.83
N ALA A 57 9.64 7.77 -3.56
CA ALA A 57 8.47 8.30 -2.88
C ALA A 57 8.67 9.79 -2.58
N VAL A 58 7.72 10.62 -3.00
CA VAL A 58 7.72 12.08 -2.77
C VAL A 58 6.59 12.54 -1.85
N PHE A 59 5.59 11.68 -1.65
CA PHE A 59 4.50 11.89 -0.72
C PHE A 59 4.06 10.55 -0.14
N GLN A 60 3.74 10.55 1.15
CA GLN A 60 3.06 9.44 1.80
C GLN A 60 2.17 9.95 2.93
N SER A 61 1.07 9.26 3.20
CA SER A 61 0.23 9.47 4.38
C SER A 61 -0.40 8.14 4.80
N LEU A 62 -0.50 7.91 6.11
CA LEU A 62 -1.36 6.88 6.71
C LEU A 62 -2.33 7.57 7.65
N GLY A 63 -3.62 7.49 7.36
CA GLY A 63 -4.64 8.22 8.12
C GLY A 63 -6.02 8.05 7.50
N PRO A 64 -6.98 8.95 7.80
CA PRO A 64 -8.31 8.88 7.22
C PRO A 64 -8.28 8.86 5.68
N PRO A 65 -9.26 8.21 5.03
CA PRO A 65 -10.47 7.63 5.61
C PRO A 65 -10.30 6.18 6.14
N SER A 66 -11.11 5.81 7.12
CA SER A 66 -11.43 4.40 7.46
C SER A 66 -12.32 3.74 6.41
N ASP A 67 -12.61 2.45 6.55
CA ASP A 67 -13.53 1.74 5.64
C ASP A 67 -14.97 2.29 5.68
N GLU A 68 -15.46 2.66 6.86
CA GLU A 68 -16.77 3.30 7.06
C GLU A 68 -16.83 4.69 6.42
N GLU A 69 -15.73 5.45 6.51
CA GLU A 69 -15.62 6.81 5.96
C GLU A 69 -15.36 6.82 4.46
N LEU A 70 -14.87 5.70 3.89
CA LEU A 70 -14.41 5.62 2.51
C LEU A 70 -15.49 5.99 1.48
N VAL A 71 -16.78 5.82 1.80
CA VAL A 71 -17.90 6.25 0.95
C VAL A 71 -17.88 7.75 0.64
N GLN A 72 -17.29 8.55 1.52
CA GLN A 72 -17.16 10.00 1.36
C GLN A 72 -15.94 10.39 0.51
N HIS A 73 -15.04 9.45 0.24
CA HIS A 73 -13.84 9.69 -0.53
C HIS A 73 -14.16 10.00 -2.00
N VAL A 74 -13.48 10.99 -2.59
CA VAL A 74 -13.73 11.45 -3.97
C VAL A 74 -13.59 10.34 -5.02
N LEU A 75 -12.71 9.37 -4.78
CA LEU A 75 -12.50 8.22 -5.66
C LEU A 75 -13.45 7.04 -5.42
N TYR A 76 -14.32 7.10 -4.39
CA TYR A 76 -15.30 6.04 -4.14
C TYR A 76 -16.25 5.86 -5.34
N ALA A 77 -16.74 6.97 -5.91
CA ALA A 77 -17.54 6.96 -7.13
C ALA A 77 -16.78 6.44 -8.37
N LYS A 78 -15.44 6.32 -8.29
CA LYS A 78 -14.56 5.82 -9.34
C LYS A 78 -14.08 4.38 -9.11
N GLY A 79 -14.60 3.72 -8.08
CA GLY A 79 -14.33 2.31 -7.80
C GLY A 79 -13.39 2.05 -6.63
N LEU A 80 -12.95 3.07 -5.89
CA LEU A 80 -12.25 2.86 -4.62
C LEU A 80 -13.18 2.15 -3.63
N ARG A 81 -12.72 1.04 -3.06
CA ARG A 81 -13.47 0.22 -2.08
C ARG A 81 -12.57 -0.14 -0.90
N PRO A 82 -13.16 -0.50 0.26
CA PRO A 82 -12.38 -0.97 1.40
C PRO A 82 -11.51 -2.18 1.05
N TYR A 83 -10.44 -2.38 1.82
CA TYR A 83 -9.61 -3.59 1.77
C TYR A 83 -9.00 -3.87 0.39
N GLY A 84 -8.54 -2.83 -0.30
CA GLY A 84 -7.99 -2.94 -1.64
C GLY A 84 -6.68 -2.19 -1.82
N ALA A 85 -5.92 -2.61 -2.84
CA ALA A 85 -4.73 -1.93 -3.33
C ALA A 85 -4.99 -1.36 -4.72
N TYR A 86 -4.75 -0.07 -4.89
CA TYR A 86 -5.13 0.69 -6.08
C TYR A 86 -3.97 1.51 -6.61
N GLU A 87 -3.97 1.65 -7.93
CA GLU A 87 -3.17 2.64 -8.63
C GLU A 87 -4.13 3.59 -9.34
N VAL A 88 -3.99 4.88 -9.06
CA VAL A 88 -4.83 5.91 -9.66
C VAL A 88 -4.23 6.30 -11.01
N LEU A 89 -4.93 5.94 -12.10
CA LEU A 89 -4.47 6.13 -13.48
C LEU A 89 -4.72 7.53 -14.04
N ALA A 90 -5.51 8.36 -13.36
CA ALA A 90 -5.79 9.73 -13.77
C ALA A 90 -4.77 10.70 -13.14
N PRO A 91 -4.45 11.83 -13.77
CA PRO A 91 -3.65 12.88 -13.17
C PRO A 91 -4.47 13.58 -12.06
N SER A 92 -4.55 12.97 -10.87
CA SER A 92 -5.24 13.53 -9.70
C SER A 92 -4.25 14.34 -8.85
N LEU A 93 -3.44 13.68 -8.03
CA LEU A 93 -2.57 14.34 -7.06
C LEU A 93 -1.24 14.83 -7.65
N VAL A 94 -0.64 14.02 -8.54
CA VAL A 94 0.73 14.26 -9.02
C VAL A 94 0.82 15.55 -9.84
N VAL A 95 -0.14 15.77 -10.72
CA VAL A 95 -0.18 16.96 -11.58
C VAL A 95 -0.61 18.20 -10.81
N GLU A 96 -1.54 18.05 -9.86
CA GLU A 96 -2.02 19.17 -9.05
C GLU A 96 -0.95 19.69 -8.08
N TRP A 97 -0.23 18.79 -7.40
CA TRP A 97 0.73 19.18 -6.36
C TRP A 97 2.15 19.36 -6.89
N TRP A 98 2.50 18.77 -8.04
CA TRP A 98 3.83 18.89 -8.66
C TRP A 98 3.78 19.28 -10.16
N PRO A 99 3.19 20.44 -10.50
CA PRO A 99 2.99 20.85 -11.90
C PRO A 99 4.28 21.12 -12.69
N ASN A 100 5.41 21.39 -12.02
CA ASN A 100 6.68 21.81 -12.66
C ASN A 100 7.81 20.77 -12.60
N ILE A 101 7.53 19.55 -12.12
CA ILE A 101 8.53 18.47 -12.07
C ILE A 101 8.48 17.70 -13.38
N ALA A 102 9.46 17.92 -14.26
CA ALA A 102 9.66 17.16 -15.50
C ALA A 102 9.68 15.61 -15.32
N PRO A 103 10.09 15.03 -14.17
CA PRO A 103 9.91 13.59 -13.89
C PRO A 103 8.52 13.17 -13.37
N ALA A 104 7.52 14.05 -13.29
CA ALA A 104 6.15 13.69 -12.87
C ALA A 104 5.51 12.59 -13.74
N ILE A 105 6.03 12.36 -14.94
CA ILE A 105 5.58 11.30 -15.88
C ILE A 105 5.90 9.89 -15.34
N ALA A 106 6.88 9.75 -14.44
CA ALA A 106 7.23 8.48 -13.81
C ALA A 106 6.58 8.28 -12.43
N LEU A 107 6.04 9.35 -11.83
CA LEU A 107 5.38 9.27 -10.53
C LEU A 107 3.95 8.75 -10.67
N ARG A 108 3.56 7.88 -9.74
CA ARG A 108 2.30 7.15 -9.75
C ARG A 108 1.67 7.29 -8.38
N HIS A 109 0.34 7.40 -8.34
CA HIS A 109 -0.41 7.54 -7.10
C HIS A 109 -1.00 6.19 -6.71
N PHE A 110 -0.65 5.73 -5.52
CA PHE A 110 -1.09 4.47 -4.94
C PHE A 110 -1.96 4.73 -3.72
N ILE A 111 -3.02 3.93 -3.58
CA ILE A 111 -3.91 3.96 -2.42
C ILE A 111 -4.11 2.54 -1.93
N PHE A 112 -3.97 2.33 -0.63
CA PHE A 112 -4.28 1.09 0.06
C PHE A 112 -5.32 1.40 1.12
N THR A 113 -6.45 0.69 1.10
CA THR A 113 -7.55 0.94 2.04
C THR A 113 -7.57 -0.16 3.09
N PHE A 114 -7.69 0.24 4.35
CA PHE A 114 -7.67 -0.62 5.53
C PHE A 114 -8.96 -0.44 6.35
N GLU A 115 -9.00 -1.07 7.52
CA GLU A 115 -10.12 -0.97 8.47
C GLU A 115 -10.20 0.46 9.03
N ASP A 116 -9.21 0.88 9.80
CA ASP A 116 -9.24 2.18 10.49
C ASP A 116 -8.67 3.35 9.69
N SER A 117 -8.07 3.09 8.52
CA SER A 117 -7.31 4.10 7.77
C SER A 117 -7.12 3.73 6.30
N SER A 118 -6.52 4.63 5.56
CA SER A 118 -5.99 4.41 4.22
C SER A 118 -4.55 4.90 4.17
N PHE A 119 -3.73 4.22 3.38
CA PHE A 119 -2.40 4.68 3.01
C PHE A 119 -2.41 5.23 1.60
N GLU A 120 -1.88 6.43 1.44
CA GLU A 120 -1.65 7.04 0.14
C GLU A 120 -0.18 7.30 -0.08
N CYS A 121 0.31 7.05 -1.30
CA CYS A 121 1.69 7.32 -1.66
C CYS A 121 1.82 7.77 -3.12
N VAL A 122 2.68 8.75 -3.35
CA VAL A 122 3.15 9.12 -4.69
C VAL A 122 4.60 8.67 -4.82
N ALA A 123 4.84 7.70 -5.70
CA ALA A 123 6.15 7.09 -5.88
C ALA A 123 6.38 6.62 -7.33
N SER A 124 7.63 6.33 -7.67
CA SER A 124 7.99 5.82 -9.01
C SER A 124 7.68 4.33 -9.20
N THR A 125 7.74 3.56 -8.11
CA THR A 125 7.48 2.11 -8.13
C THR A 125 6.61 1.68 -6.95
N CYS A 126 6.02 0.48 -7.07
CA CYS A 126 5.38 -0.25 -5.99
C CYS A 126 5.70 -1.73 -6.20
N ALA A 127 6.32 -2.39 -5.22
CA ALA A 127 6.75 -3.78 -5.35
C ALA A 127 6.60 -4.55 -4.04
N LEU A 128 6.18 -5.82 -4.14
CA LEU A 128 6.22 -6.75 -3.01
C LEU A 128 7.69 -7.07 -2.67
N ALA A 129 8.09 -6.80 -1.44
CA ALA A 129 9.44 -6.98 -0.92
C ALA A 129 9.60 -8.21 -0.01
N GLY A 130 8.49 -8.83 0.39
CA GLY A 130 8.48 -10.07 1.18
C GLY A 130 7.12 -10.39 1.80
N ILE A 131 6.99 -11.63 2.25
CA ILE A 131 5.85 -12.13 3.02
C ILE A 131 6.39 -12.80 4.27
N PHE A 132 5.77 -12.53 5.41
CA PHE A 132 6.25 -12.92 6.72
C PHE A 132 5.08 -13.42 7.56
N ALA A 133 5.35 -14.41 8.42
CA ALA A 133 4.30 -15.04 9.23
C ALA A 133 3.65 -14.09 10.23
N THR A 134 4.40 -13.12 10.77
CA THR A 134 3.90 -12.23 11.83
C THR A 134 4.22 -10.76 11.56
N ALA A 135 3.45 -9.87 12.18
CA ALA A 135 3.63 -8.42 12.10
C ALA A 135 5.03 -7.99 12.57
N ASP A 136 5.53 -8.57 13.66
CA ASP A 136 6.82 -8.19 14.24
C ASP A 136 8.00 -8.51 13.32
N ILE A 137 7.96 -9.68 12.68
CA ILE A 137 8.98 -10.05 11.68
C ILE A 137 8.87 -9.11 10.48
N ALA A 138 7.66 -8.88 9.95
CA ALA A 138 7.46 -8.00 8.81
C ALA A 138 7.96 -6.56 9.08
N ARG A 139 7.67 -6.03 10.28
CA ARG A 139 8.13 -4.70 10.72
C ARG A 139 9.65 -4.67 10.86
N SER A 140 10.25 -5.66 11.50
CA SER A 140 11.72 -5.77 11.60
C SER A 140 12.38 -5.78 10.22
N GLU A 141 11.83 -6.56 9.30
CA GLU A 141 12.29 -6.67 7.92
C GLU A 141 12.08 -5.39 7.11
N ALA A 142 11.04 -4.61 7.41
CA ALA A 142 10.86 -3.26 6.87
C ALA A 142 11.98 -2.31 7.34
N PHE A 143 12.33 -2.30 8.63
CA PHE A 143 13.45 -1.49 9.14
C PHE A 143 14.79 -1.83 8.48
N LEU A 144 15.05 -3.12 8.21
CA LEU A 144 16.29 -3.55 7.55
C LEU A 144 16.39 -3.11 6.09
N ARG A 145 15.26 -2.86 5.42
CA ARG A 145 15.19 -2.49 3.99
C ARG A 145 15.28 -0.99 3.72
N LEU A 146 15.26 -0.15 4.76
CA LEU A 146 15.51 1.28 4.65
C LEU A 146 16.99 1.67 4.85
N ARG A 147 17.84 0.71 5.23
CA ARG A 147 19.28 0.94 5.43
C ARG A 147 20.08 0.82 4.14
#